data_AF-A0A251VG13-F1
#
_entry.id   AF-A0A251VG13-F1
#
_cell.length_a   1.000
_cell.length_b   1.000
_cell.length_c   1.000
_cell.angle_alpha   90.00
_cell.angle_beta   90.00
_cell.angle_gamma   90.00
#
_symmetry.space_group_name_H-M   'P 1'
#
loop_
_entity.id
_entity.type
_entity.pdbx_description
1 polymer ?
#
loop_
_entity_poly.entity_id
_entity_poly.type
_entity_poly.pdbx_seq_one_letter_code
_entity_poly.pdbx_strand_id
1 'polypeptide(L)'
;MKTLPVKSLLQFRTVSKAWKSLIDSPRFIARYSSQRHHLLVSYNDESHRSKKKFVSLVDDETFPQKKVSLTLPQCVAMLLTPTIIGTSHGLFCLYGDRHLLVPRGGKAVIWNPSIRKAVVVHVSTDPKIVEISRTVVGFGVCRETTDPKIVNIRHGTNVLGLRCVQVEVFTVSTGAWRTPYSSNLPRTSVYVNEESVVVIYGVLYWLATDKITKDGGSRYNQLIVSFDMTSEEFKEINLPDSLAYRFPMSINELRGSLVVLERGVDASNPIFRVWRMEEGAPNSFAKLLTFSRHTLD
;
A
#
# COMPACT_ATOMS: atom_id res chain seq x y z
N MET A 1 17.38 -25.25 -13.05
CA MET A 1 16.35 -25.28 -14.13
C MET A 1 16.00 -23.84 -14.48
N LYS A 2 16.22 -23.43 -15.74
CA LYS A 2 15.80 -22.11 -16.24
C LYS A 2 14.27 -22.10 -16.34
N THR A 3 13.61 -21.15 -15.68
CA THR A 3 12.14 -21.04 -15.71
C THR A 3 11.63 -20.40 -17.00
N LEU A 4 10.51 -20.95 -17.48
CA LEU A 4 9.81 -20.49 -18.68
C LEU A 4 9.24 -19.08 -18.47
N PRO A 5 9.23 -18.20 -19.50
CA PRO A 5 8.55 -16.91 -19.42
C PRO A 5 7.05 -17.06 -19.10
N VAL A 6 6.46 -16.09 -18.40
CA VAL A 6 5.02 -16.09 -18.05
C VAL A 6 4.15 -16.34 -19.28
N LYS A 7 4.49 -15.73 -20.42
CA LYS A 7 3.75 -15.90 -21.67
C LYS A 7 3.69 -17.37 -22.12
N SER A 8 4.81 -18.09 -22.05
CA SER A 8 4.87 -19.52 -22.38
C SER A 8 4.05 -20.34 -21.38
N LEU A 9 4.08 -20.01 -20.09
CA LEU A 9 3.24 -20.67 -19.09
C LEU A 9 1.76 -20.47 -19.37
N LEU A 10 1.33 -19.24 -19.72
CA LEU A 10 -0.06 -18.97 -20.10
C LEU A 10 -0.48 -19.77 -21.33
N GLN A 11 0.41 -19.95 -22.30
CA GLN A 11 0.16 -20.81 -23.47
C GLN A 11 0.06 -22.29 -23.07
N PHE A 12 0.99 -22.82 -22.27
CA PHE A 12 0.91 -24.21 -21.81
C PHE A 12 -0.32 -24.49 -20.96
N ARG A 13 -0.76 -23.49 -20.18
CA ARG A 13 -2.00 -23.53 -19.42
C ARG A 13 -3.24 -23.73 -20.32
N THR A 14 -3.21 -23.28 -21.58
CA THR A 14 -4.33 -23.48 -22.52
C THR A 14 -4.26 -24.79 -23.30
N VAL A 15 -3.11 -25.47 -23.31
CA VAL A 15 -2.89 -26.68 -24.13
C VAL A 15 -3.41 -27.95 -23.45
N SER A 16 -3.43 -28.02 -22.11
CA SER A 16 -3.84 -29.23 -21.40
C SER A 16 -4.39 -28.97 -20.00
N LYS A 17 -5.40 -29.75 -19.59
CA LYS A 17 -5.96 -29.70 -18.22
C LYS A 17 -4.93 -30.07 -17.14
N ALA A 18 -4.02 -31.01 -17.43
CA ALA A 18 -2.96 -31.40 -16.50
C ALA A 18 -1.95 -30.27 -16.30
N TRP A 19 -1.51 -29.64 -17.39
CA TRP A 19 -0.62 -28.49 -17.35
C TRP A 19 -1.28 -27.29 -16.67
N LYS A 20 -2.57 -27.05 -16.96
CA LYS A 20 -3.37 -26.05 -16.26
C LYS A 20 -3.40 -26.29 -14.76
N SER A 21 -3.68 -27.53 -14.32
CA SER A 21 -3.71 -27.89 -12.90
C SER A 21 -2.35 -27.72 -12.22
N LEU A 22 -1.26 -28.10 -12.88
CA LEU A 22 0.10 -27.91 -12.37
C LEU A 22 0.45 -26.43 -12.23
N ILE A 23 0.18 -25.62 -13.26
CA ILE A 23 0.49 -24.18 -13.30
C ILE A 23 -0.39 -23.39 -12.32
N ASP A 24 -1.66 -23.77 -12.20
CA ASP A 24 -2.61 -23.16 -11.24
C ASP A 24 -2.37 -23.67 -9.80
N SER A 25 -1.46 -24.63 -9.58
CA SER A 25 -1.19 -25.15 -8.24
C SER A 25 -0.51 -24.11 -7.35
N PRO A 26 -0.90 -23.98 -6.06
CA PRO A 26 -0.30 -23.02 -5.14
C PRO A 26 1.22 -23.18 -5.01
N ARG A 27 1.72 -24.41 -5.02
CA ARG A 27 3.17 -24.72 -4.95
C ARG A 27 3.93 -24.19 -6.16
N PHE A 28 3.37 -24.34 -7.36
CA PHE A 28 4.00 -23.83 -8.58
C PHE A 28 4.03 -22.31 -8.58
N ILE A 29 2.91 -21.67 -8.23
CA ILE A 29 2.79 -20.21 -8.14
C ILE A 29 3.81 -19.65 -7.15
N ALA A 30 3.87 -20.19 -5.92
CA ALA A 30 4.80 -19.73 -4.89
C ALA A 30 6.27 -19.83 -5.36
N ARG A 31 6.66 -20.95 -5.97
CA ARG A 31 8.03 -21.17 -6.47
C ARG A 31 8.35 -20.31 -7.68
N TYR A 32 7.38 -20.02 -8.54
CA TYR A 32 7.58 -19.18 -9.72
C TYR A 32 7.70 -17.70 -9.36
N SER A 33 6.87 -17.23 -8.42
CA SER A 33 6.89 -15.84 -7.92
C SER A 33 8.19 -15.46 -7.22
N SER A 34 8.93 -16.42 -6.66
CA SER A 34 10.21 -16.18 -5.98
C SER A 34 11.44 -16.13 -6.89
N GLN A 35 11.28 -16.26 -8.21
CA GLN A 35 12.41 -16.47 -9.14
C GLN A 35 12.67 -15.35 -10.12
N ARG A 36 11.74 -14.39 -10.28
CA ARG A 36 11.97 -13.19 -11.10
C ARG A 36 11.36 -11.99 -10.41
N HIS A 37 12.21 -11.23 -9.75
CA HIS A 37 11.83 -9.95 -9.19
C HIS A 37 11.94 -8.91 -10.31
N HIS A 38 10.81 -8.28 -10.58
CA HIS A 38 10.74 -7.15 -11.49
C HIS A 38 10.41 -5.93 -10.65
N LEU A 39 11.26 -4.91 -10.70
CA LEU A 39 10.98 -3.64 -10.06
C LEU A 39 10.18 -2.75 -11.01
N LEU A 40 8.96 -2.39 -10.61
CA LEU A 40 8.18 -1.39 -11.34
C LEU A 40 8.60 0.01 -10.89
N VAL A 41 9.12 0.79 -11.82
CA VAL A 41 9.52 2.18 -11.56
C VAL A 41 8.58 3.11 -12.30
N SER A 42 8.05 4.10 -11.57
CA SER A 42 7.30 5.22 -12.15
C SER A 42 8.12 6.50 -12.06
N TYR A 43 8.14 7.30 -13.12
CA TYR A 43 8.79 8.62 -13.14
C TYR A 43 7.95 9.61 -13.94
N ASN A 44 8.11 10.90 -13.66
CA ASN A 44 7.39 11.95 -14.36
C ASN A 44 7.95 12.09 -15.79
N ASP A 45 7.06 12.28 -16.76
CA ASP A 45 7.48 12.61 -18.11
C ASP A 45 8.00 14.06 -18.14
N GLU A 46 9.22 14.27 -18.64
CA GLU A 46 9.85 15.60 -18.69
C GLU A 46 9.03 16.59 -19.52
N SER A 47 8.33 16.11 -20.55
CA SER A 47 7.45 16.92 -21.40
C SER A 47 6.08 17.22 -20.75
N HIS A 48 5.63 16.39 -19.81
CA HIS A 48 4.31 16.47 -19.20
C HIS A 48 4.35 16.02 -17.74
N ARG A 49 4.59 16.94 -16.81
CA ARG A 49 4.68 16.67 -15.36
C ARG A 49 3.49 15.90 -14.77
N SER A 50 2.31 15.98 -15.37
CA SER A 50 1.10 15.26 -14.93
C SER A 50 1.02 13.82 -15.41
N LYS A 51 1.83 13.42 -16.40
CA LYS A 51 1.89 12.05 -16.93
C LYS A 51 3.06 11.31 -16.29
N LYS A 52 2.79 10.09 -15.83
CA LYS A 52 3.83 9.17 -15.38
C LYS A 52 4.13 8.12 -16.44
N LYS A 53 5.41 7.83 -16.61
CA LYS A 53 5.90 6.67 -17.37
C LYS A 53 6.20 5.53 -16.40
N PHE A 54 6.00 4.30 -16.87
CA PHE A 54 6.21 3.08 -16.11
C PHE A 54 7.19 2.17 -16.86
N VAL A 55 8.21 1.70 -16.16
CA VAL A 55 9.17 0.73 -16.69
C VAL A 55 9.35 -0.41 -15.72
N SER A 56 9.60 -1.62 -16.24
CA SER A 56 10.01 -2.74 -15.43
C SER A 56 11.52 -2.91 -15.53
N LEU A 57 12.21 -2.89 -14.39
CA LEU A 57 13.61 -3.27 -14.28
C LEU A 57 13.68 -4.72 -13.84
N VAL A 58 14.61 -5.47 -14.42
CA VAL A 58 14.91 -6.82 -13.95
C VAL A 58 15.84 -6.70 -12.75
N ASP A 59 15.45 -7.30 -11.63
CA ASP A 59 16.24 -7.39 -10.41
C ASP A 59 17.09 -8.67 -10.49
N ASP A 60 18.15 -8.60 -11.30
CA ASP A 60 19.20 -9.60 -11.45
C ASP A 60 20.56 -8.88 -11.57
N GLU A 61 21.63 -9.62 -11.87
CA GLU A 61 23.00 -9.09 -12.05
C GLU A 61 23.11 -7.98 -13.14
N THR A 62 22.06 -7.77 -13.93
CA THR A 62 21.99 -6.71 -14.95
C THR A 62 21.30 -5.44 -14.46
N PHE A 63 20.92 -5.35 -13.18
CA PHE A 63 20.33 -4.15 -12.60
C PHE A 63 21.34 -2.98 -12.55
N PRO A 64 20.95 -1.73 -12.90
CA PRO A 64 19.66 -1.27 -13.42
C PRO A 64 19.61 -1.19 -14.97
N GLN A 65 20.54 -1.84 -15.66
CA GLN A 65 20.78 -1.69 -17.11
C GLN A 65 19.62 -2.26 -17.94
N LYS A 66 19.07 -3.40 -17.53
CA LYS A 66 18.02 -4.10 -18.29
C LYS A 66 16.63 -3.54 -18.00
N LYS A 67 16.17 -2.68 -18.90
CA LYS A 67 14.82 -2.10 -18.88
C LYS A 67 13.89 -2.87 -19.82
N VAL A 68 12.73 -3.25 -19.31
CA VAL A 68 11.65 -3.87 -20.08
C VAL A 68 10.51 -2.87 -20.19
N SER A 69 10.13 -2.54 -21.43
CA SER A 69 8.96 -1.70 -21.69
C SER A 69 7.67 -2.46 -21.33
N LEU A 70 6.76 -1.77 -20.68
CA LEU A 70 5.46 -2.31 -20.31
C LEU A 70 4.41 -1.79 -21.28
N THR A 71 3.52 -2.68 -21.72
CA THR A 71 2.30 -2.26 -22.40
C THR A 71 1.32 -1.77 -21.34
N LEU A 72 1.19 -0.45 -21.23
CA LEU A 72 0.31 0.18 -20.26
C LEU A 72 -1.15 0.02 -20.71
N PRO A 73 -2.06 -0.51 -19.87
CA PRO A 73 -3.48 -0.51 -20.18
C PRO A 73 -4.01 0.92 -20.33
N GLN A 74 -4.95 1.13 -21.27
CA GLN A 74 -5.53 2.46 -21.52
C GLN A 74 -6.11 3.08 -20.24
N CYS A 75 -6.72 2.27 -19.37
CA CYS A 75 -7.28 2.76 -18.11
C CYS A 75 -6.21 3.31 -17.14
N VAL A 76 -4.99 2.78 -17.15
CA VAL A 76 -3.88 3.29 -16.35
C VAL A 76 -3.33 4.57 -17.00
N ALA A 77 -3.22 4.62 -18.33
CA ALA A 77 -2.80 5.81 -19.06
C ALA A 77 -3.74 7.01 -18.87
N MET A 78 -5.02 6.75 -18.59
CA MET A 78 -6.05 7.77 -18.33
C MET A 78 -6.12 8.24 -16.87
N LEU A 79 -5.31 7.69 -15.96
CA LEU A 79 -5.23 8.20 -14.59
C LEU A 79 -4.48 9.53 -14.57
N LEU A 80 -5.07 10.53 -13.91
CA LEU A 80 -4.37 11.77 -13.58
C LEU A 80 -3.47 11.52 -12.37
N THR A 81 -2.20 11.92 -12.47
CA THR A 81 -1.21 11.82 -11.39
C THR A 81 -1.21 10.46 -10.66
N PRO A 82 -1.07 9.32 -11.39
CA PRO A 82 -1.22 8.00 -10.78
C PRO A 82 -0.17 7.76 -9.70
N THR A 83 -0.59 7.25 -8.55
CA THR A 83 0.27 6.76 -7.48
C THR A 83 0.09 5.25 -7.36
N ILE A 84 1.17 4.53 -7.06
CA ILE A 84 1.08 3.11 -6.73
C ILE A 84 0.72 3.05 -5.25
N ILE A 85 -0.46 2.53 -4.93
CA ILE A 85 -0.96 2.42 -3.54
C ILE A 85 -0.70 1.06 -2.91
N GLY A 86 -0.18 0.11 -3.67
CA GLY A 86 0.23 -1.18 -3.14
C GLY A 86 0.56 -2.20 -4.22
N THR A 87 1.28 -3.23 -3.80
CA THR A 87 1.59 -4.41 -4.61
C THR A 87 1.34 -5.66 -3.78
N SER A 88 0.78 -6.70 -4.41
CA SER A 88 0.54 -7.98 -3.75
C SER A 88 0.34 -9.08 -4.78
N HIS A 89 1.00 -10.23 -4.60
CA HIS A 89 0.86 -11.41 -5.49
C HIS A 89 1.04 -11.10 -7.00
N GLY A 90 1.96 -10.18 -7.33
CA GLY A 90 2.22 -9.76 -8.72
C GLY A 90 1.18 -8.80 -9.31
N LEU A 91 0.21 -8.36 -8.50
CA LEU A 91 -0.73 -7.30 -8.84
C LEU A 91 -0.22 -5.97 -8.31
N PHE A 92 -0.41 -4.93 -9.12
CA PHE A 92 -0.19 -3.54 -8.75
C PHE A 92 -1.55 -2.87 -8.61
N CYS A 93 -1.73 -2.03 -7.60
CA CYS A 93 -2.87 -1.14 -7.56
C CYS A 93 -2.40 0.30 -7.70
N LEU A 94 -2.93 0.97 -8.71
CA LEU A 94 -2.70 2.39 -8.94
C LEU A 94 -3.95 3.18 -8.56
N TYR A 95 -3.77 4.35 -7.99
CA TYR A 95 -4.85 5.28 -7.68
C TYR A 95 -4.57 6.61 -8.38
N GLY A 96 -5.62 7.23 -8.92
CA GLY A 96 -5.56 8.58 -9.48
C GLY A 96 -6.83 9.33 -9.15
N ASP A 97 -6.68 10.59 -8.72
CA ASP A 97 -7.81 11.47 -8.43
C ASP A 97 -8.41 12.01 -9.74
N ARG A 98 -9.74 12.15 -9.79
CA ARG A 98 -10.44 12.62 -10.99
C ARG A 98 -10.48 14.13 -11.14
N HIS A 99 -10.28 14.96 -10.11
CA HIS A 99 -10.24 16.43 -10.29
C HIS A 99 -9.82 17.17 -9.02
N LEU A 100 -8.84 18.08 -9.13
CA LEU A 100 -8.35 18.91 -8.01
C LEU A 100 -9.37 19.92 -7.45
N LEU A 101 -10.52 20.10 -8.10
CA LEU A 101 -11.46 21.19 -7.81
C LEU A 101 -12.78 20.72 -7.18
N VAL A 102 -13.09 19.42 -7.20
CA VAL A 102 -14.31 18.88 -6.56
C VAL A 102 -14.02 17.46 -6.04
N PRO A 103 -14.27 17.15 -4.76
CA PRO A 103 -14.08 15.80 -4.21
C PRO A 103 -15.20 14.87 -4.72
N ARG A 104 -15.10 14.43 -5.98
CA ARG A 104 -16.02 13.46 -6.60
C ARG A 104 -15.48 12.02 -6.57
N GLY A 105 -14.44 11.78 -5.78
CA GLY A 105 -13.81 10.47 -5.65
C GLY A 105 -12.79 10.17 -6.75
N GLY A 106 -12.03 9.09 -6.57
CA GLY A 106 -10.93 8.69 -7.45
C GLY A 106 -11.20 7.44 -8.27
N LYS A 107 -10.19 7.02 -9.03
CA LYS A 107 -10.15 5.72 -9.69
C LYS A 107 -9.00 4.91 -9.13
N ALA A 108 -9.28 3.69 -8.72
CA ALA A 108 -8.27 2.68 -8.53
C ALA A 108 -8.22 1.76 -9.77
N VAL A 109 -7.04 1.30 -10.12
CA VAL A 109 -6.82 0.31 -11.18
C VAL A 109 -5.96 -0.80 -10.61
N ILE A 110 -6.50 -2.01 -10.57
CA ILE A 110 -5.76 -3.23 -10.22
C ILE A 110 -5.21 -3.78 -11.53
N TRP A 111 -3.89 -3.86 -11.64
CA TRP A 111 -3.18 -4.21 -12.86
C TRP A 111 -2.26 -5.40 -12.65
N ASN A 112 -2.39 -6.39 -13.53
CA ASN A 112 -1.43 -7.48 -13.67
C ASN A 112 -0.61 -7.26 -14.96
N PRO A 113 0.63 -6.75 -14.87
CA PRO A 113 1.48 -6.51 -16.04
C PRO A 113 1.84 -7.81 -16.77
N SER A 114 1.98 -8.93 -16.05
CA SER A 114 2.41 -10.22 -16.60
C SER A 114 1.40 -10.83 -17.55
N ILE A 115 0.10 -10.59 -17.33
CA ILE A 115 -0.99 -11.05 -18.20
C ILE A 115 -1.67 -9.91 -18.96
N ARG A 116 -1.21 -8.67 -18.79
CA ARG A 116 -1.72 -7.45 -19.43
C ARG A 116 -3.22 -7.21 -19.19
N LYS A 117 -3.74 -7.62 -18.03
CA LYS A 117 -5.14 -7.38 -17.63
C LYS A 117 -5.20 -6.34 -16.52
N ALA A 118 -6.25 -5.53 -16.55
CA ALA A 118 -6.53 -4.55 -15.52
C ALA A 118 -8.02 -4.51 -15.20
N VAL A 119 -8.33 -4.19 -13.94
CA VAL A 119 -9.69 -3.97 -13.44
C VAL A 119 -9.76 -2.52 -12.95
N VAL A 120 -10.75 -1.78 -13.41
CA VAL A 120 -11.00 -0.40 -12.98
C VAL A 120 -12.02 -0.42 -11.87
N VAL A 121 -11.72 0.27 -10.78
CA VAL A 121 -12.58 0.41 -9.62
C VAL A 121 -12.84 1.89 -9.39
N HIS A 122 -14.11 2.26 -9.33
CA HIS A 122 -14.52 3.61 -9.00
C HIS A 122 -14.54 3.75 -7.47
N VAL A 123 -13.80 4.72 -6.94
CA VAL A 123 -13.81 5.04 -5.51
C VAL A 123 -14.73 6.25 -5.34
N SER A 124 -16.02 6.00 -5.06
CA SER A 124 -17.00 7.09 -4.89
C SER A 124 -16.77 7.85 -3.59
N THR A 125 -17.37 9.02 -3.45
CA THR A 125 -17.60 9.67 -2.17
C THR A 125 -18.99 9.31 -1.66
N ASP A 126 -19.13 9.09 -0.35
CA ASP A 126 -20.44 8.88 0.30
C ASP A 126 -21.07 10.24 0.59
N PRO A 127 -22.32 10.51 0.17
CA PRO A 127 -23.02 11.76 0.44
C PRO A 127 -23.21 12.07 1.94
N LYS A 128 -23.07 11.09 2.83
CA LYS A 128 -23.20 11.27 4.30
C LYS A 128 -22.03 12.03 4.92
N ILE A 129 -20.87 12.09 4.24
CA ILE A 129 -19.73 12.90 4.69
C ILE A 129 -19.82 14.24 3.98
N VAL A 130 -20.08 15.30 4.76
CA VAL A 130 -20.26 16.65 4.22
C VAL A 130 -18.92 17.24 3.79
N GLU A 131 -17.88 17.05 4.62
CA GLU A 131 -16.54 17.54 4.34
C GLU A 131 -15.53 16.41 4.52
N ILE A 132 -14.92 15.99 3.41
CA ILE A 132 -13.86 14.98 3.42
C ILE A 132 -12.54 15.71 3.63
N SER A 133 -11.96 15.53 4.82
CA SER A 133 -10.64 16.08 5.14
C SER A 133 -9.50 15.23 4.58
N ARG A 134 -9.68 13.91 4.48
CA ARG A 134 -8.64 12.98 4.02
C ARG A 134 -9.25 11.68 3.50
N THR A 135 -8.67 11.13 2.44
CA THR A 135 -8.98 9.80 1.90
C THR A 135 -7.69 8.98 1.86
N VAL A 136 -7.70 7.81 2.49
CA VAL A 136 -6.58 6.87 2.48
C VAL A 136 -7.03 5.59 1.82
N VAL A 137 -6.30 5.16 0.79
CA VAL A 137 -6.60 3.94 0.04
C VAL A 137 -5.46 2.95 0.23
N GLY A 138 -5.80 1.72 0.56
CA GLY A 138 -4.86 0.61 0.65
C GLY A 138 -5.26 -0.54 -0.27
N PHE A 139 -4.26 -1.28 -0.74
CA PHE A 139 -4.47 -2.47 -1.57
C PHE A 139 -3.73 -3.67 -1.00
N GLY A 140 -4.36 -4.84 -1.13
CA GLY A 140 -3.71 -6.12 -0.84
C GLY A 140 -4.56 -7.29 -1.30
N VAL A 141 -4.03 -8.50 -1.17
CA VAL A 141 -4.73 -9.73 -1.51
C VAL A 141 -5.02 -10.49 -0.22
N CYS A 142 -6.27 -10.89 -0.04
CA CYS A 142 -6.67 -11.74 1.08
C CYS A 142 -5.93 -13.07 0.98
N ARG A 143 -5.22 -13.44 2.06
CA ARG A 143 -4.38 -14.64 2.10
C ARG A 143 -5.17 -15.95 2.05
N GLU A 144 -6.40 -15.95 2.54
CA GLU A 144 -7.25 -17.15 2.55
C GLU A 144 -8.00 -17.35 1.23
N THR A 145 -8.59 -16.26 0.70
CA THR A 145 -9.42 -16.34 -0.50
C THR A 145 -8.65 -16.05 -1.79
N THR A 146 -7.40 -15.57 -1.69
CA THR A 146 -6.58 -15.04 -2.80
C THR A 146 -7.23 -13.89 -3.57
N ASP A 147 -8.28 -13.29 -2.99
CA ASP A 147 -9.07 -12.26 -3.63
C ASP A 147 -8.43 -10.88 -3.40
N PRO A 148 -8.14 -10.10 -4.45
CA PRO A 148 -7.67 -8.73 -4.28
C PRO A 148 -8.77 -7.86 -3.68
N LYS A 149 -8.41 -7.07 -2.68
CA LYS A 149 -9.30 -6.08 -2.08
C LYS A 149 -8.65 -4.70 -2.05
N ILE A 150 -9.50 -3.69 -2.02
CA ILE A 150 -9.10 -2.29 -1.80
C ILE A 150 -9.83 -1.83 -0.55
N VAL A 151 -9.11 -1.30 0.42
CA VAL A 151 -9.69 -0.64 1.59
C VAL A 151 -9.63 0.87 1.37
N ASN A 152 -10.72 1.54 1.66
CA ASN A 152 -10.83 2.98 1.58
C ASN A 152 -11.27 3.54 2.92
N ILE A 153 -10.46 4.43 3.50
CA ILE A 153 -10.67 5.07 4.79
C ILE A 153 -10.86 6.56 4.54
N ARG A 154 -12.01 7.10 4.92
CA ARG A 154 -12.32 8.53 4.78
C ARG A 154 -12.44 9.17 6.16
N HIS A 155 -11.67 10.22 6.39
CA HIS A 155 -11.79 11.08 7.57
C HIS A 155 -12.52 12.36 7.18
N GLY A 156 -13.51 12.76 7.97
CA GLY A 156 -14.29 13.96 7.66
C GLY A 156 -15.18 14.40 8.81
N THR A 157 -16.14 15.26 8.47
CA THR A 157 -17.23 15.67 9.35
C THR A 157 -18.57 15.19 8.81
N ASN A 158 -19.43 14.75 9.71
CA ASN A 158 -20.80 14.40 9.38
C ASN A 158 -21.69 15.65 9.34
N VAL A 159 -22.97 15.47 9.01
CA VAL A 159 -23.98 16.54 8.94
C VAL A 159 -24.16 17.33 10.25
N LEU A 160 -23.76 16.77 11.40
CA LEU A 160 -23.80 17.44 12.70
C LEU A 160 -22.51 18.20 13.02
N GLY A 161 -21.55 18.26 12.08
CA GLY A 161 -20.23 18.86 12.29
C GLY A 161 -19.31 18.01 13.18
N LEU A 162 -19.68 16.78 13.51
CA LEU A 162 -18.88 15.88 14.32
C LEU A 162 -17.89 15.11 13.45
N ARG A 163 -16.67 14.92 13.96
CA ARG A 163 -15.64 14.11 13.29
C ARG A 163 -16.11 12.66 13.14
N CYS A 164 -15.91 12.10 11.95
CA CYS A 164 -16.25 10.72 11.65
C CYS A 164 -15.17 10.05 10.78
N VAL A 165 -15.11 8.73 10.89
CA VAL A 165 -14.31 7.85 10.03
C VAL A 165 -15.24 6.89 9.35
N GLN A 166 -15.14 6.78 8.03
CA GLN A 166 -15.84 5.78 7.25
C GLN A 166 -14.84 4.84 6.62
N VAL A 167 -15.13 3.54 6.67
CA VAL A 167 -14.34 2.52 6.01
C VAL A 167 -15.21 1.73 5.06
N GLU A 168 -14.71 1.51 3.85
CA GLU A 168 -15.31 0.60 2.88
C GLU A 168 -14.23 -0.32 2.31
N VAL A 169 -14.64 -1.54 1.96
CA VAL A 169 -13.79 -2.57 1.35
C VAL A 169 -14.41 -2.98 0.02
N PHE A 170 -13.64 -2.81 -1.05
CA PHE A 170 -13.96 -3.37 -2.35
C PHE A 170 -13.36 -4.76 -2.48
N THR A 171 -14.13 -5.70 -3.00
CA THR A 171 -13.66 -7.07 -3.24
C THR A 171 -13.82 -7.43 -4.71
N VAL A 172 -12.73 -7.83 -5.38
CA VAL A 172 -12.72 -8.04 -6.85
C VAL A 172 -13.69 -9.13 -7.28
N SER A 173 -13.78 -10.25 -6.56
CA SER A 173 -14.72 -11.33 -6.93
C SER A 173 -16.18 -10.88 -6.98
N THR A 174 -16.58 -9.98 -6.07
CA THR A 174 -17.95 -9.45 -6.00
C THR A 174 -18.17 -8.22 -6.88
N GLY A 175 -17.09 -7.51 -7.22
CA GLY A 175 -17.16 -6.25 -7.96
C GLY A 175 -17.85 -5.11 -7.19
N ALA A 176 -17.98 -5.21 -5.86
CA ALA A 176 -18.73 -4.27 -5.05
C ALA A 176 -17.93 -3.74 -3.85
N TRP A 177 -18.28 -2.52 -3.44
CA TRP A 177 -17.90 -1.93 -2.17
C TRP A 177 -18.89 -2.34 -1.09
N ARG A 178 -18.39 -2.55 0.14
CA ARG A 178 -19.22 -2.78 1.32
C ARG A 178 -18.50 -2.30 2.58
N THR A 179 -19.23 -2.23 3.69
CA THR A 179 -18.59 -2.05 5.00
C THR A 179 -17.75 -3.29 5.37
N PRO A 180 -16.66 -3.11 6.14
CA PRO A 180 -15.94 -4.22 6.74
C PRO A 180 -16.85 -5.15 7.55
N TYR A 181 -16.50 -6.43 7.65
CA TYR A 181 -17.23 -7.37 8.51
C TYR A 181 -17.05 -7.07 10.00
N SER A 182 -15.90 -6.52 10.39
CA SER A 182 -15.62 -6.11 11.76
C SER A 182 -16.22 -4.74 12.08
N SER A 183 -16.69 -4.60 13.31
CA SER A 183 -17.05 -3.30 13.90
C SER A 183 -15.85 -2.56 14.50
N ASN A 184 -14.68 -3.20 14.57
CA ASN A 184 -13.47 -2.60 15.12
C ASN A 184 -12.87 -1.62 14.11
N LEU A 185 -13.38 -0.39 14.09
CA LEU A 185 -12.93 0.70 13.24
C LEU A 185 -11.99 1.63 14.00
N PRO A 186 -11.09 2.37 13.31
CA PRO A 186 -10.23 3.37 13.97
C PRO A 186 -11.06 4.41 14.70
N ARG A 187 -10.58 4.85 15.87
CA ARG A 187 -11.21 5.93 16.63
C ARG A 187 -11.26 7.22 15.80
N THR A 188 -12.28 8.05 16.01
CA THR A 188 -12.42 9.33 15.29
C THR A 188 -11.33 10.36 15.61
N SER A 189 -10.55 10.15 16.68
CA SER A 189 -9.36 10.95 17.02
C SER A 189 -8.11 10.53 16.25
N VAL A 190 -8.10 9.34 15.66
CA VAL A 190 -6.98 8.76 14.91
C VAL A 190 -7.10 9.12 13.43
N TYR A 191 -6.06 9.75 12.89
CA TYR A 191 -5.95 10.13 11.49
C TYR A 191 -4.89 9.27 10.81
N VAL A 192 -5.31 8.47 9.82
CA VAL A 192 -4.41 7.61 9.07
C VAL A 192 -3.68 8.43 8.00
N ASN A 193 -2.37 8.24 7.86
CA ASN A 193 -1.53 8.96 6.90
C ASN A 193 -1.49 8.24 5.55
N GLU A 194 -1.73 8.97 4.46
CA GLU A 194 -1.83 8.43 3.10
C GLU A 194 -0.50 7.93 2.52
N GLU A 195 0.63 8.52 2.94
CA GLU A 195 1.94 8.31 2.33
C GLU A 195 2.68 7.04 2.82
N SER A 196 2.05 6.25 3.70
CA SER A 196 2.78 5.30 4.56
C SER A 196 2.30 3.85 4.48
N VAL A 197 1.58 3.43 3.43
CA VAL A 197 1.03 2.07 3.40
C VAL A 197 2.09 1.00 3.14
N VAL A 198 2.16 0.02 4.03
CA VAL A 198 3.01 -1.17 3.90
C VAL A 198 2.12 -2.42 3.99
N VAL A 199 2.38 -3.41 3.13
CA VAL A 199 1.62 -4.66 3.12
C VAL A 199 2.54 -5.82 3.49
N ILE A 200 2.24 -6.51 4.59
CA ILE A 200 3.03 -7.63 5.07
C ILE A 200 2.10 -8.82 5.32
N TYR A 201 2.31 -9.92 4.61
CA TYR A 201 1.51 -11.15 4.71
C TYR A 201 -0.02 -10.93 4.70
N GLY A 202 -0.52 -9.98 3.91
CA GLY A 202 -1.95 -9.70 3.81
C GLY A 202 -2.51 -8.77 4.91
N VAL A 203 -1.64 -8.16 5.71
CA VAL A 203 -1.99 -7.08 6.64
C VAL A 203 -1.45 -5.76 6.10
N LEU A 204 -2.29 -4.74 6.06
CA LEU A 204 -1.90 -3.38 5.72
C LEU A 204 -1.53 -2.64 6.99
N TYR A 205 -0.50 -1.81 6.91
CA TYR A 205 -0.04 -0.96 7.99
C TYR A 205 0.08 0.47 7.48
N TRP A 206 -0.36 1.42 8.28
CA TRP A 206 -0.19 2.84 8.04
C TRP A 206 0.34 3.51 9.30
N LEU A 207 1.16 4.54 9.14
CA LEU A 207 1.35 5.52 10.20
C LEU A 207 0.04 6.28 10.41
N ALA A 208 -0.27 6.58 11.65
CA ALA A 208 -1.42 7.37 12.03
C ALA A 208 -1.08 8.31 13.19
N THR A 209 -1.89 9.35 13.34
CA THR A 209 -1.74 10.34 14.40
C THR A 209 -3.00 10.38 15.24
N ASP A 210 -2.89 10.15 16.54
CA ASP A 210 -3.99 10.31 17.51
C ASP A 210 -3.95 11.71 18.12
N LYS A 211 -5.02 12.48 17.94
CA LYS A 211 -5.19 13.78 18.60
C LYS A 211 -5.81 13.57 19.97
N ILE A 212 -4.98 13.67 21.01
CA ILE A 212 -5.40 13.55 22.41
C ILE A 212 -5.60 14.94 22.99
N THR A 213 -6.82 15.24 23.42
CA THR A 213 -7.14 16.45 24.20
C THR A 213 -7.21 16.07 25.68
N LYS A 214 -6.23 16.53 26.47
CA LYS A 214 -6.22 16.42 27.94
C LYS A 214 -5.83 17.77 28.52
N ASP A 215 -6.52 18.17 29.60
CA ASP A 215 -6.16 19.32 30.45
C ASP A 215 -5.95 20.65 29.69
N GLY A 216 -6.82 20.96 28.72
CA GLY A 216 -6.74 22.19 27.93
C GLY A 216 -5.64 22.24 26.87
N GLY A 217 -4.81 21.19 26.76
CA GLY A 217 -3.79 21.02 25.71
C GLY A 217 -4.19 20.01 24.63
N SER A 218 -3.71 20.21 23.40
CA SER A 218 -3.76 19.20 22.34
C SER A 218 -2.38 18.57 22.15
N ARG A 219 -2.28 17.24 22.30
CA ARG A 219 -1.09 16.46 21.94
C ARG A 219 -1.39 15.55 20.76
N TYR A 220 -0.36 15.28 19.96
CA TYR A 220 -0.41 14.38 18.83
C TYR A 220 0.56 13.22 19.09
N ASN A 221 0.02 12.02 19.18
CA ASN A 221 0.82 10.81 19.33
C ASN A 221 0.85 10.08 17.98
N GLN A 222 2.03 9.64 17.56
CA GLN A 222 2.14 8.70 16.46
C GLN A 222 1.86 7.28 16.93
N LEU A 223 1.11 6.56 16.12
CA LEU A 223 0.86 5.13 16.25
C LEU A 223 0.85 4.49 14.86
N ILE A 224 0.75 3.18 14.84
CA ILE A 224 0.52 2.42 13.61
C ILE A 224 -0.91 1.88 13.66
N VAL A 225 -1.63 2.02 12.56
CA VAL A 225 -2.91 1.35 12.35
C VAL A 225 -2.67 0.19 11.40
N SER A 226 -3.14 -1.01 11.77
CA SER A 226 -3.13 -2.17 10.89
C SER A 226 -4.54 -2.57 10.48
N PHE A 227 -4.68 -3.18 9.30
CA PHE A 227 -5.91 -3.78 8.81
C PHE A 227 -5.62 -5.16 8.22
N ASP A 228 -6.25 -6.20 8.77
CA ASP A 228 -6.11 -7.56 8.25
C ASP A 228 -7.09 -7.79 7.09
N MET A 229 -6.60 -8.18 5.92
CA MET A 229 -7.44 -8.39 4.73
C MET A 229 -8.34 -9.63 4.82
N THR A 230 -8.04 -10.53 5.74
CA THR A 230 -8.82 -11.73 5.98
C THR A 230 -9.96 -11.45 6.95
N SER A 231 -9.64 -11.04 8.18
CA SER A 231 -10.66 -10.78 9.21
C SER A 231 -11.34 -9.42 9.07
N GLU A 232 -10.75 -8.50 8.29
CA GLU A 232 -11.21 -7.12 8.11
C GLU A 232 -11.29 -6.33 9.41
N GLU A 233 -10.39 -6.65 10.35
CA GLU A 233 -10.25 -5.98 11.64
C GLU A 233 -9.16 -4.93 11.60
N PHE A 234 -9.42 -3.77 12.22
CA PHE A 234 -8.38 -2.81 12.53
C PHE A 234 -7.72 -3.11 13.86
N LYS A 235 -6.43 -2.80 13.98
CA LYS A 235 -5.73 -2.77 15.27
C LYS A 235 -4.88 -1.52 15.35
N GLU A 236 -4.89 -0.89 16.51
CA GLU A 236 -4.00 0.22 16.85
C GLU A 236 -2.77 -0.34 17.58
N ILE A 237 -1.59 -0.02 17.06
CA ILE A 237 -0.29 -0.45 17.58
C ILE A 237 0.42 0.80 18.10
N ASN A 238 0.59 0.86 19.41
CA ASN A 238 1.26 1.99 20.03
C ASN A 238 2.76 1.90 19.78
N LEU A 239 3.34 3.02 19.37
CA LEU A 239 4.79 3.16 19.32
C LEU A 239 5.34 3.39 20.74
N PRO A 240 6.56 2.94 21.04
CA PRO A 240 7.26 3.33 22.26
C PRO A 240 7.34 4.85 22.40
N ASP A 241 7.35 5.38 23.63
CA ASP A 241 7.38 6.82 23.90
C ASP A 241 8.58 7.52 23.22
N SER A 242 9.69 6.82 23.03
CA SER A 242 10.86 7.33 22.30
C SER A 242 10.57 7.67 20.83
N LEU A 243 9.56 7.03 20.24
CA LEU A 243 9.13 7.18 18.84
C LEU A 243 7.82 7.96 18.71
N ALA A 244 6.87 7.76 19.62
CA ALA A 244 5.51 8.30 19.50
C ALA A 244 5.44 9.83 19.35
N TYR A 245 6.47 10.55 19.80
CA TYR A 245 6.56 12.02 19.76
C TYR A 245 7.58 12.55 18.73
N ARG A 246 8.14 11.70 17.87
CA ARG A 246 9.16 12.09 16.88
C ARG A 246 8.54 12.31 15.51
N PHE A 247 8.96 13.37 14.83
CA PHE A 247 8.57 13.66 13.45
C PHE A 247 9.79 14.20 12.69
N PRO A 248 9.98 13.85 11.39
CA PRO A 248 9.17 12.95 10.55
C PRO A 248 9.58 11.47 10.66
N MET A 249 8.61 10.55 10.46
CA MET A 249 8.83 9.10 10.42
C MET A 249 8.23 8.48 9.14
N SER A 250 8.74 7.32 8.74
CA SER A 250 8.12 6.48 7.70
C SER A 250 8.11 5.02 8.11
N ILE A 251 7.24 4.21 7.52
CA ILE A 251 7.23 2.75 7.71
C ILE A 251 7.55 2.03 6.42
N ASN A 252 8.23 0.89 6.54
CA ASN A 252 8.66 0.05 5.44
C ASN A 252 8.56 -1.43 5.82
N GLU A 253 8.66 -2.30 4.82
CA GLU A 253 8.84 -3.73 5.01
C GLU A 253 10.32 -4.08 4.86
N LEU A 254 10.83 -4.90 5.76
CA LEU A 254 12.17 -5.47 5.69
C LEU A 254 12.14 -6.94 6.08
N ARG A 255 12.35 -7.83 5.09
CA ARG A 255 12.42 -9.29 5.28
C ARG A 255 11.20 -9.88 5.99
N GLY A 256 10.01 -9.43 5.60
CA GLY A 256 8.72 -9.83 6.17
C GLY A 256 8.39 -9.16 7.51
N SER A 257 9.14 -8.14 7.93
CA SER A 257 8.88 -7.42 9.18
C SER A 257 8.60 -5.95 8.95
N LEU A 258 7.74 -5.39 9.80
CA LEU A 258 7.46 -3.97 9.81
C LEU A 258 8.63 -3.21 10.44
N VAL A 259 9.04 -2.14 9.76
CA VAL A 259 10.15 -1.30 10.20
C VAL A 259 9.72 0.16 10.20
N VAL A 260 10.02 0.87 11.29
CA VAL A 260 9.88 2.32 11.42
C VAL A 260 11.24 2.97 11.17
N LEU A 261 11.27 3.92 10.24
CA LEU A 261 12.40 4.79 9.99
C LEU A 261 12.15 6.14 10.68
N GLU A 262 12.91 6.40 11.72
CA GLU A 262 12.91 7.68 12.44
C GLU A 262 13.99 8.59 11.85
N ARG A 263 13.61 9.82 11.48
CA ARG A 263 14.57 10.86 11.11
C ARG A 263 14.83 11.78 12.30
N GLY A 264 16.10 11.91 12.67
CA GLY A 264 16.58 12.84 13.68
C GLY A 264 17.72 13.72 13.16
N VAL A 265 18.26 14.53 14.05
CA VAL A 265 19.42 15.40 13.80
C VAL A 265 20.42 15.21 14.94
N ASP A 266 21.70 15.12 14.60
CA ASP A 266 22.81 15.09 15.55
C ASP A 266 23.95 15.97 15.03
N ALA A 267 24.39 16.94 15.83
CA ALA A 267 25.38 17.95 15.44
C ALA A 267 25.17 18.52 14.02
N SER A 268 23.92 18.88 13.70
CA SER A 268 23.47 19.38 12.38
C SER A 268 23.45 18.37 11.22
N ASN A 269 23.84 17.11 11.45
CA ASN A 269 23.76 16.04 10.46
C ASN A 269 22.45 15.25 10.59
N PRO A 270 21.78 14.92 9.47
CA PRO A 270 20.61 14.06 9.52
C PRO A 270 21.02 12.64 9.91
N ILE A 271 20.39 12.13 10.96
CA ILE A 271 20.52 10.75 11.43
C ILE A 271 19.22 10.00 11.14
N PHE A 272 19.38 8.75 10.72
CA PHE A 272 18.29 7.82 10.50
C PHE A 272 18.42 6.66 11.47
N ARG A 273 17.36 6.36 12.20
CA ARG A 273 17.28 5.20 13.09
C ARG A 273 16.23 4.24 12.57
N VAL A 274 16.61 2.98 12.47
CA VAL A 274 15.76 1.91 11.95
C VAL A 274 15.30 1.05 13.10
N TRP A 275 14.00 0.93 13.28
CA TRP A 275 13.37 0.20 14.36
C TRP A 275 12.53 -0.92 13.78
N ARG A 276 12.80 -2.17 14.17
CA ARG A 276 12.08 -3.35 13.70
C ARG A 276 11.04 -3.76 14.74
N MET A 277 9.82 -4.03 14.30
CA MET A 277 8.79 -4.63 15.14
C MET A 277 9.22 -6.04 15.56
N GLU A 278 9.15 -6.34 16.85
CA GLU A 278 9.54 -7.65 17.38
C GLU A 278 8.48 -8.72 17.08
N GLU A 279 8.93 -9.94 16.79
CA GLU A 279 8.04 -11.06 16.53
C GLU A 279 7.28 -11.44 17.81
N GLY A 280 5.95 -11.56 17.71
CA GLY A 280 5.09 -11.94 18.84
C GLY A 280 4.77 -10.81 19.83
N ALA A 281 5.38 -9.63 19.69
CA ALA A 281 5.16 -8.48 20.58
C ALA A 281 4.74 -7.24 19.77
N PRO A 282 3.43 -7.06 19.50
CA PRO A 282 2.98 -6.05 18.54
C PRO A 282 3.28 -4.60 18.93
N ASN A 283 3.52 -4.31 20.21
CA ASN A 283 3.86 -2.96 20.69
C ASN A 283 5.35 -2.80 21.01
N SER A 284 6.20 -3.75 20.58
CA SER A 284 7.64 -3.71 20.86
C SER A 284 8.43 -3.47 19.57
N PHE A 285 9.34 -2.50 19.64
CA PHE A 285 10.23 -2.13 18.54
C PHE A 285 11.68 -2.12 19.02
N ALA A 286 12.51 -2.96 18.42
CA ALA A 286 13.94 -3.02 18.68
C ALA A 286 14.70 -2.17 17.67
N LYS A 287 15.68 -1.40 18.15
CA LYS A 287 16.57 -0.63 17.29
C LYS A 287 17.50 -1.58 16.53
N LEU A 288 17.44 -1.54 15.20
CA LEU A 288 18.20 -2.42 14.33
C LEU A 288 19.52 -1.78 13.90
N LEU A 289 19.49 -0.52 13.46
CA LEU A 289 20.70 0.23 13.07
C LEU A 289 20.50 1.74 13.13
N THR A 290 21.62 2.47 13.05
CA THR A 290 21.66 3.93 12.92
C THR A 290 22.66 4.28 11.85
N PHE A 291 22.30 5.21 10.97
CA PHE A 291 23.19 5.73 9.96
C PHE A 291 22.97 7.23 9.80
N SER A 292 24.03 7.95 9.45
CA SER A 292 23.98 9.36 9.08
C SER A 292 24.23 9.50 7.59
N ARG A 293 23.81 10.63 7.03
CA ARG A 293 24.24 10.97 5.66
C ARG A 293 25.71 11.39 5.72
N HIS A 294 26.60 10.57 5.20
CA HIS A 294 27.94 11.03 4.84
C HIS A 294 27.82 11.85 3.55
N THR A 295 28.28 13.09 3.56
CA THR A 295 28.65 13.78 2.32
C THR A 295 29.77 12.98 1.66
N LEU A 296 29.53 12.50 0.44
CA LEU A 296 30.62 12.14 -0.44
C LEU A 296 31.28 13.46 -0.83
N ASP A 297 32.47 13.72 -0.29
CA ASP A 297 33.36 14.80 -0.75
C ASP A 297 33.83 14.52 -2.19
#